data_AF-A0A0F8YGF4-F1
#
_entry.id   AF-A0A0F8YGF4-F1
#
_cell.length_a   1.000
_cell.length_b   1.000
_cell.length_c   1.000
_cell.angle_alpha   90.00
_cell.angle_beta   90.00
_cell.angle_gamma   90.00
#
_symmetry.space_group_name_H-M   'P 1'
#
loop_
_entity.id
_entity.type
_entity.pdbx_description
1 polymer ?
#
loop_
_entity_poly.entity_id
_entity_poly.type
_entity_poly.pdbx_seq_one_letter_code
_entity_poly.pdbx_strand_id
1 'polypeptide(L)'
;MKKIVGVEIDDNDILNIPLTIKYTGTGSELGKVYVRYDNNDPDTPTNLEVFECIVAAVSIGQTVGYSNGQIWVDTVSGTSGTEDFVNGVADNPVLTWADTLTLSTSTGLTDFHILNGSSITLSASSDNFSLFGDNWTLSLGNRSCDGAYFQGAHGITGTATSAEEIHFEGCEFGNATVALLHADFCSFTGTITQSTAGDYNYHNCYSGVAGVGSPTFAKTSGQAITAEFRNWSGGISFTGLEVGDTMTVSGELGTIDLGSPGGAVVVELRGTYKELTNVGSAAVNLEGAILGGD
;
A
#
# COMPACT_ATOMS: atom_id res chain seq x y z
N MET A 1 -34.97 -9.56 25.33
CA MET A 1 -35.56 -10.85 25.75
C MET A 1 -36.95 -10.97 25.14
N LYS A 2 -37.26 -12.05 24.41
CA LYS A 2 -38.62 -12.30 23.88
C LYS A 2 -39.38 -13.14 24.89
N LYS A 3 -40.54 -12.66 25.36
CA LYS A 3 -41.40 -13.42 26.27
C LYS A 3 -42.16 -14.47 25.45
N ILE A 4 -42.01 -15.74 25.82
CA ILE A 4 -42.82 -16.83 25.31
C ILE A 4 -43.95 -16.99 26.31
N VAL A 5 -45.17 -16.64 25.91
CA VAL A 5 -46.36 -16.83 26.74
C VAL A 5 -46.84 -18.24 26.50
N GLY A 6 -46.97 -19.04 27.57
CA GLY A 6 -47.49 -20.39 27.49
C GLY A 6 -48.85 -20.39 26.80
N VAL A 7 -48.88 -20.96 25.60
CA VAL A 7 -50.12 -21.43 24.98
C VAL A 7 -50.25 -22.86 25.45
N GLU A 8 -51.46 -23.30 25.80
CA GLU A 8 -51.70 -24.72 26.06
C GLU A 8 -51.45 -25.46 24.73
N ILE A 9 -50.40 -26.27 24.69
CA ILE A 9 -49.96 -26.97 23.50
C ILE A 9 -50.34 -28.44 23.71
N ASP A 10 -51.22 -28.98 22.86
CA ASP A 10 -51.59 -30.40 22.92
C ASP A 10 -50.40 -31.24 22.43
N ASP A 11 -50.36 -32.51 22.83
CA ASP A 11 -49.28 -33.47 22.57
C ASP A 11 -48.98 -33.50 21.05
N ASN A 12 -47.94 -32.75 20.65
CA ASN A 12 -47.21 -32.68 19.36
C ASN A 12 -47.10 -31.31 18.65
N ASP A 13 -47.50 -30.16 19.21
CA ASP A 13 -47.24 -28.91 18.47
C ASP A 13 -45.77 -28.43 18.54
N ILE A 14 -45.23 -28.07 17.38
CA ILE A 14 -43.91 -27.45 17.23
C ILE A 14 -44.06 -25.93 17.28
N LEU A 15 -43.56 -25.30 18.34
CA LEU A 15 -43.54 -23.84 18.45
C LEU A 15 -42.25 -23.27 17.85
N ASN A 16 -42.35 -22.77 16.61
CA ASN A 16 -41.23 -22.09 15.94
C ASN A 16 -41.13 -20.62 16.38
N ILE A 17 -40.07 -20.29 17.14
CA ILE A 17 -39.83 -18.94 17.64
C ILE A 17 -38.60 -18.36 16.97
N PRO A 18 -38.73 -17.39 16.04
CA PRO A 18 -37.57 -16.76 15.45
C PRO A 18 -36.83 -15.92 16.51
N LEU A 19 -35.57 -16.30 16.76
CA LEU A 19 -34.63 -15.60 17.60
C LEU A 19 -33.79 -14.66 16.72
N THR A 20 -34.11 -13.36 16.70
CA THR A 20 -33.42 -12.33 15.91
C THR A 20 -32.27 -11.67 16.69
N ILE A 21 -31.37 -10.95 16.00
CA ILE A 21 -30.23 -10.18 16.58
C ILE A 21 -30.57 -9.36 17.83
N LYS A 22 -31.75 -8.73 17.91
CA LYS A 22 -32.18 -7.98 19.12
C LYS A 22 -32.34 -8.83 20.40
N TYR A 23 -32.11 -10.14 20.34
CA TYR A 23 -32.17 -11.05 21.47
C TYR A 23 -30.82 -11.64 21.85
N THR A 24 -29.72 -11.20 21.21
CA THR A 24 -28.36 -11.55 21.67
C THR A 24 -27.92 -10.64 22.80
N GLY A 25 -27.03 -11.12 23.67
CA GLY A 25 -26.37 -10.31 24.67
C GLY A 25 -25.46 -9.24 24.06
N THR A 26 -24.92 -8.36 24.90
CA THR A 26 -23.91 -7.36 24.54
C THR A 26 -22.63 -7.63 25.35
N GLY A 27 -21.49 -7.03 24.98
CA GLY A 27 -20.22 -7.21 25.70
C GLY A 27 -19.77 -8.68 25.72
N SER A 28 -19.45 -9.22 26.90
CA SER A 28 -19.03 -10.63 27.08
C SER A 28 -20.10 -11.66 26.71
N GLU A 29 -21.35 -11.22 26.54
CA GLU A 29 -22.49 -12.05 26.19
C GLU A 29 -22.91 -11.88 24.71
N LEU A 30 -22.10 -11.18 23.90
CA LEU A 30 -22.36 -11.01 22.47
C LEU A 30 -22.50 -12.37 21.78
N GLY A 31 -23.53 -12.52 20.93
CA GLY A 31 -23.85 -13.75 20.23
C GLY A 31 -24.57 -14.82 21.08
N LYS A 32 -24.62 -14.68 22.41
CA LYS A 32 -25.39 -15.58 23.28
C LYS A 32 -26.86 -15.19 23.29
N VAL A 33 -27.75 -16.17 23.27
CA VAL A 33 -29.21 -15.96 23.41
C VAL A 33 -29.69 -16.62 24.70
N TYR A 34 -30.49 -15.89 25.47
CA TYR A 34 -31.14 -16.43 26.68
C TYR A 34 -32.60 -16.73 26.40
N VAL A 35 -32.97 -17.99 26.57
CA VAL A 35 -34.36 -18.45 26.55
C VAL A 35 -34.85 -18.53 27.99
N ARG A 36 -35.94 -17.82 28.29
CA ARG A 36 -36.59 -17.87 29.60
C ARG A 36 -38.06 -18.25 29.40
N TYR A 37 -38.48 -19.25 30.15
CA TYR A 37 -39.88 -19.64 30.27
C TYR A 37 -40.47 -18.87 31.47
N ASP A 38 -41.57 -18.16 31.24
CA ASP A 38 -42.30 -17.49 32.31
C ASP A 38 -43.72 -18.05 32.34
N ASN A 39 -44.21 -18.42 33.52
CA ASN A 39 -45.64 -18.58 33.74
C ASN A 39 -46.25 -17.17 33.92
N ASN A 40 -47.50 -17.00 33.47
CA ASN A 40 -48.22 -15.74 33.72
C ASN A 40 -48.80 -15.67 35.14
N ASP A 41 -48.61 -16.72 35.93
CA ASP A 41 -49.10 -16.84 37.29
C ASP A 41 -47.92 -16.77 38.28
N PRO A 42 -47.66 -15.60 38.89
CA PRO A 42 -46.57 -15.44 39.84
C PRO A 42 -46.80 -16.16 41.17
N ASP A 43 -48.03 -16.61 41.45
CA ASP A 43 -48.45 -17.08 42.77
C ASP A 43 -48.56 -18.61 42.85
N THR A 44 -48.53 -19.30 41.71
CA THR A 44 -48.61 -20.76 41.65
C THR A 44 -47.36 -21.36 40.98
N PRO A 45 -46.44 -22.00 41.73
CA PRO A 45 -45.31 -22.70 41.13
C PRO A 45 -45.84 -23.88 40.30
N THR A 46 -45.66 -23.81 38.99
CA THR A 46 -46.01 -24.88 38.06
C THR A 46 -44.75 -25.60 37.60
N ASN A 47 -44.81 -26.91 37.49
CA ASN A 47 -43.72 -27.68 36.87
C ASN A 47 -43.66 -27.33 35.38
N LEU A 48 -42.48 -26.98 34.89
CA LEU A 48 -42.22 -26.86 33.46
C LEU A 48 -41.77 -28.23 32.95
N GLU A 49 -42.60 -28.87 32.13
CA GLU A 49 -42.25 -30.11 31.44
C GLU A 49 -41.93 -29.77 29.99
N VAL A 50 -40.66 -29.92 29.59
CA VAL A 50 -40.19 -29.72 28.22
C VAL A 50 -39.66 -31.04 27.72
N PHE A 51 -40.29 -31.61 26.70
CA PHE A 51 -39.82 -32.85 26.08
C PHE A 51 -38.53 -32.59 25.28
N GLU A 52 -38.53 -31.60 24.40
CA GLU A 52 -37.37 -31.23 23.58
C GLU A 52 -37.31 -29.72 23.34
N CYS A 53 -36.13 -29.13 23.48
CA CYS A 53 -35.86 -27.74 23.12
C CYS A 53 -34.74 -27.71 22.07
N ILE A 54 -35.12 -27.53 20.81
CA ILE A 54 -34.15 -27.38 19.71
C ILE A 54 -33.89 -25.90 19.50
N VAL A 55 -32.65 -25.48 19.77
CA VAL A 55 -32.17 -24.14 19.42
C VAL A 55 -31.24 -24.27 18.23
N ALA A 56 -31.73 -23.84 17.07
CA ALA A 56 -30.91 -23.68 15.88
C ALA A 56 -30.51 -22.21 15.75
N ALA A 57 -29.22 -21.97 15.61
CA ALA A 57 -28.69 -20.67 15.24
C ALA A 57 -28.00 -20.81 13.88
N VAL A 58 -28.32 -19.89 12.96
CA VAL A 58 -27.44 -19.62 11.83
C VAL A 58 -26.56 -18.47 12.27
N SER A 59 -25.33 -18.79 12.66
CA SER A 59 -24.29 -17.77 12.66
C SER A 59 -24.02 -17.47 11.20
N ILE A 60 -24.50 -16.32 10.72
CA ILE A 60 -23.97 -15.75 9.50
C ILE A 60 -22.59 -15.25 9.88
N GLY A 61 -21.63 -16.17 9.97
CA GLY A 61 -20.23 -15.85 10.21
C GLY A 61 -19.81 -14.92 9.10
N GLN A 62 -19.78 -13.62 9.42
CA GLN A 62 -19.17 -12.53 8.68
C GLN A 62 -19.37 -12.57 7.15
N THR A 63 -20.45 -11.95 6.66
CA THR A 63 -20.50 -11.54 5.24
C THR A 63 -19.65 -10.31 4.96
N VAL A 64 -19.19 -9.62 6.01
CA VAL A 64 -18.30 -8.45 5.96
C VAL A 64 -16.94 -8.86 6.53
N GLY A 65 -15.89 -8.64 5.76
CA GLY A 65 -14.52 -8.96 6.11
C GLY A 65 -13.53 -8.28 5.18
N TYR A 66 -12.25 -8.52 5.41
CA TYR A 66 -11.15 -7.98 4.59
C TYR A 66 -11.15 -8.66 3.21
N SER A 67 -11.89 -8.06 2.27
CA SER A 67 -11.93 -8.54 0.87
C SER A 67 -10.51 -8.64 0.31
N ASN A 68 -10.20 -9.76 -0.34
CA ASN A 68 -8.85 -10.12 -0.82
C ASN A 68 -7.76 -10.20 0.26
N GLY A 69 -8.11 -10.27 1.55
CA GLY A 69 -7.13 -10.21 2.63
C GLY A 69 -6.50 -8.83 2.81
N GLN A 70 -7.22 -7.77 2.39
CA GLN A 70 -6.70 -6.40 2.39
C GLN A 70 -7.43 -5.51 3.39
N ILE A 71 -6.69 -4.61 4.02
CA ILE A 71 -7.28 -3.50 4.80
C ILE A 71 -7.56 -2.33 3.86
N TRP A 72 -8.82 -1.90 3.79
CA TRP A 72 -9.28 -0.81 2.95
C TRP A 72 -9.11 0.53 3.67
N VAL A 73 -8.43 1.47 3.03
CA VAL A 73 -8.08 2.78 3.61
C VAL A 73 -8.68 3.89 2.76
N ASP A 74 -9.41 4.81 3.39
CA ASP A 74 -9.94 6.04 2.79
C ASP A 74 -9.69 7.21 3.74
N THR A 75 -8.67 7.99 3.47
CA THR A 75 -8.33 9.13 4.35
C THR A 75 -9.21 10.36 4.16
N VAL A 76 -10.16 10.31 3.22
CA VAL A 76 -11.07 11.41 2.90
C VAL A 76 -12.44 11.18 3.52
N SER A 77 -13.02 9.99 3.30
CA SER A 77 -14.37 9.64 3.75
C SER A 77 -14.48 8.35 4.58
N GLY A 78 -13.35 7.76 4.98
CA GLY A 78 -13.34 6.59 5.85
C GLY A 78 -13.85 6.86 7.27
N THR A 79 -13.96 5.80 8.04
CA THR A 79 -14.37 5.84 9.45
C THR A 79 -13.17 5.53 10.35
N SER A 80 -12.93 6.36 11.38
CA SER A 80 -11.91 6.03 12.39
C SER A 80 -12.36 4.86 13.25
N GLY A 81 -11.41 4.03 13.66
CA GLY A 81 -11.66 2.87 14.50
C GLY A 81 -10.79 1.68 14.13
N THR A 82 -10.70 0.73 15.06
CA THR A 82 -9.79 -0.42 14.98
C THR A 82 -10.49 -1.71 15.39
N GLU A 83 -11.82 -1.78 15.22
CA GLU A 83 -12.57 -3.01 15.51
C GLU A 83 -12.38 -4.00 14.35
N ASP A 84 -11.77 -5.14 14.63
CA ASP A 84 -11.52 -6.19 13.66
C ASP A 84 -12.81 -6.60 12.93
N PHE A 85 -12.73 -6.75 11.61
CA PHE A 85 -13.86 -7.10 10.74
C PHE A 85 -15.02 -6.08 10.72
N VAL A 86 -14.84 -4.92 11.35
CA VAL A 86 -15.78 -3.79 11.30
C VAL A 86 -15.14 -2.59 10.64
N ASN A 87 -13.91 -2.24 11.04
CA ASN A 87 -13.12 -1.18 10.42
C ASN A 87 -12.12 -1.75 9.43
N GLY A 88 -11.81 -0.97 8.38
CA GLY A 88 -10.84 -1.35 7.36
C GLY A 88 -11.35 -2.44 6.41
N VAL A 89 -12.65 -2.71 6.40
CA VAL A 89 -13.31 -3.55 5.38
C VAL A 89 -13.78 -2.68 4.22
N ALA A 90 -14.06 -3.27 3.05
CA ALA A 90 -14.43 -2.51 1.86
C ALA A 90 -15.65 -1.58 2.05
N ASP A 91 -16.64 -2.03 2.82
CA ASP A 91 -17.87 -1.26 3.12
C ASP A 91 -17.69 -0.22 4.24
N ASN A 92 -16.57 -0.26 4.96
CA ASN A 92 -16.24 0.68 6.03
C ASN A 92 -14.71 0.90 6.11
N PRO A 93 -14.11 1.55 5.08
CA PRO A 93 -12.69 1.79 5.03
C PRO A 93 -12.21 2.62 6.23
N VAL A 94 -10.98 2.39 6.65
CA VAL A 94 -10.41 3.08 7.80
C VAL A 94 -9.92 4.49 7.42
N LEU A 95 -10.20 5.46 8.28
CA LEU A 95 -9.91 6.89 8.02
C LEU A 95 -8.43 7.26 8.15
N THR A 96 -7.67 6.58 9.01
CA THR A 96 -6.31 7.01 9.35
C THR A 96 -5.31 5.88 9.22
N TRP A 97 -4.09 6.21 8.78
CA TRP A 97 -3.00 5.24 8.70
C TRP A 97 -2.63 4.65 10.08
N ALA A 98 -2.82 5.41 11.18
CA ALA A 98 -2.58 4.89 12.53
C ALA A 98 -3.57 3.78 12.91
N ASP A 99 -4.84 3.96 12.58
CA ASP A 99 -5.87 2.94 12.77
C ASP A 99 -5.59 1.73 11.84
N THR A 100 -5.17 1.97 10.60
CA THR A 100 -4.72 0.93 9.65
C THR A 100 -3.61 0.05 10.23
N LEU A 101 -2.59 0.65 10.83
CA LEU A 101 -1.47 -0.09 11.44
C LEU A 101 -1.92 -0.92 12.65
N THR A 102 -2.89 -0.40 13.41
CA THR A 102 -3.48 -1.15 14.54
C THR A 102 -4.23 -2.38 14.02
N LEU A 103 -5.04 -2.22 12.98
CA LEU A 103 -5.76 -3.32 12.32
C LEU A 103 -4.80 -4.33 11.68
N SER A 104 -3.73 -3.87 11.03
CA SER A 104 -2.70 -4.75 10.46
C SER A 104 -2.08 -5.64 11.54
N THR A 105 -1.80 -5.06 12.72
CA THR A 105 -1.23 -5.81 13.86
C THR A 105 -2.22 -6.83 14.44
N SER A 106 -3.49 -6.47 14.63
CA SER A 106 -4.50 -7.37 15.23
C SER A 106 -4.90 -8.50 14.28
N THR A 107 -5.01 -8.21 12.99
CA THR A 107 -5.48 -9.15 11.97
C THR A 107 -4.35 -9.96 11.33
N GLY A 108 -3.11 -9.46 11.39
CA GLY A 108 -1.94 -10.04 10.70
C GLY A 108 -1.90 -9.76 9.20
N LEU A 109 -2.75 -8.86 8.68
CA LEU A 109 -2.78 -8.49 7.27
C LEU A 109 -1.75 -7.39 6.98
N THR A 110 -0.98 -7.57 5.91
CA THR A 110 0.07 -6.63 5.45
C THR A 110 -0.21 -6.02 4.08
N ASP A 111 -1.37 -6.35 3.51
CA ASP A 111 -1.83 -5.81 2.23
C ASP A 111 -2.91 -4.75 2.46
N PHE A 112 -2.81 -3.64 1.76
CA PHE A 112 -3.66 -2.47 1.93
C PHE A 112 -4.24 -2.03 0.59
N HIS A 113 -5.55 -1.81 0.54
CA HIS A 113 -6.19 -1.18 -0.59
C HIS A 113 -6.46 0.30 -0.27
N ILE A 114 -5.73 1.18 -0.93
CA ILE A 114 -5.79 2.63 -0.77
C ILE A 114 -6.77 3.20 -1.79
N LEU A 115 -7.87 3.77 -1.32
CA LEU A 115 -8.89 4.36 -2.18
C LEU A 115 -8.37 5.64 -2.84
N ASN A 116 -8.78 5.86 -4.10
CA ASN A 116 -8.38 7.00 -4.91
C ASN A 116 -8.63 8.34 -4.19
N GLY A 117 -7.65 9.24 -4.27
CA GLY A 117 -7.67 10.53 -3.59
C GLY A 117 -7.21 10.49 -2.13
N SER A 118 -6.96 9.30 -1.56
CA SER A 118 -6.39 9.18 -0.21
C SER A 118 -4.96 9.72 -0.14
N SER A 119 -4.51 10.07 1.06
CA SER A 119 -3.17 10.55 1.36
C SER A 119 -2.58 9.79 2.53
N ILE A 120 -1.52 9.03 2.28
CA ILE A 120 -0.84 8.22 3.27
C ILE A 120 0.49 8.87 3.61
N THR A 121 0.74 9.08 4.91
CA THR A 121 2.07 9.39 5.43
C THR A 121 2.50 8.25 6.34
N LEU A 122 3.60 7.59 6.01
CA LEU A 122 4.11 6.46 6.80
C LEU A 122 4.55 6.95 8.19
N SER A 123 3.87 6.49 9.23
CA SER A 123 4.13 6.87 10.62
C SER A 123 4.93 5.83 11.41
N ALA A 124 5.12 4.63 10.85
CA ALA A 124 5.89 3.52 11.42
C ALA A 124 6.61 2.77 10.30
N SER A 125 7.42 1.77 10.66
CA SER A 125 8.02 0.87 9.65
C SER A 125 6.92 0.24 8.80
N SER A 126 7.17 0.11 7.50
CA SER A 126 6.26 -0.53 6.53
C SER A 126 6.98 -1.65 5.79
N ASP A 127 7.90 -2.32 6.47
CA ASP A 127 8.64 -3.45 5.93
C ASP A 127 7.65 -4.57 5.53
N ASN A 128 7.85 -5.14 4.34
CA ASN A 128 7.03 -6.21 3.75
C ASN A 128 5.54 -5.87 3.61
N PHE A 129 5.19 -4.58 3.54
CA PHE A 129 3.82 -4.15 3.29
C PHE A 129 3.58 -3.98 1.79
N SER A 130 2.35 -4.30 1.36
CA SER A 130 1.90 -4.06 -0.01
C SER A 130 0.76 -3.04 -0.02
N LEU A 131 0.99 -1.86 -0.61
CA LEU A 131 -0.02 -0.81 -0.72
C LEU A 131 -0.48 -0.69 -2.17
N PHE A 132 -1.72 -1.08 -2.43
CA PHE A 132 -2.34 -1.08 -3.75
C PHE A 132 -3.35 0.05 -3.87
N GLY A 133 -3.40 0.71 -5.01
CA GLY A 133 -4.43 1.71 -5.29
C GLY A 133 -4.22 2.35 -6.64
N ASP A 134 -4.98 3.40 -6.91
CA ASP A 134 -4.78 4.28 -8.05
C ASP A 134 -5.03 5.72 -7.63
N ASN A 135 -4.16 6.63 -8.07
CA ASN A 135 -4.26 8.07 -7.85
C ASN A 135 -4.44 8.45 -6.36
N TRP A 136 -3.60 7.89 -5.49
CA TRP A 136 -3.49 8.25 -4.07
C TRP A 136 -2.11 8.81 -3.78
N THR A 137 -1.92 9.62 -2.73
CA THR A 137 -0.63 10.26 -2.44
C THR A 137 0.15 9.56 -1.33
N LEU A 138 1.48 9.49 -1.48
CA LEU A 138 2.38 8.82 -0.53
C LEU A 138 3.49 9.75 -0.04
N SER A 139 3.63 9.86 1.28
CA SER A 139 4.82 10.39 1.95
C SER A 139 5.51 9.28 2.73
N LEU A 140 6.76 9.00 2.37
CA LEU A 140 7.57 7.90 2.92
C LEU A 140 7.98 8.12 4.39
N GLY A 141 7.83 9.34 4.90
CA GLY A 141 7.84 9.62 6.34
C GLY A 141 9.14 9.34 7.11
N ASN A 142 10.27 9.15 6.41
CA ASN A 142 11.54 8.71 7.00
C ASN A 142 11.39 7.37 7.74
N ARG A 143 10.75 6.41 7.07
CA ARG A 143 10.48 5.07 7.59
C ARG A 143 11.26 4.02 6.82
N SER A 144 11.40 2.87 7.46
CA SER A 144 11.89 1.67 6.80
C SER A 144 10.79 1.09 5.93
N CYS A 145 11.18 0.69 4.72
CA CYS A 145 10.33 0.11 3.70
C CYS A 145 10.96 -1.17 3.12
N ASP A 146 11.66 -1.94 3.97
CA ASP A 146 12.36 -3.17 3.55
C ASP A 146 11.38 -4.12 2.88
N GLY A 147 11.59 -4.44 1.59
CA GLY A 147 10.73 -5.37 0.85
C GLY A 147 9.30 -4.86 0.65
N ALA A 148 9.05 -3.55 0.79
CA ALA A 148 7.73 -2.98 0.59
C ALA A 148 7.38 -2.86 -0.91
N TYR A 149 6.09 -2.98 -1.23
CA TYR A 149 5.55 -2.82 -2.58
C TYR A 149 4.49 -1.72 -2.60
N PHE A 150 4.63 -0.77 -3.52
CA PHE A 150 3.69 0.34 -3.70
C PHE A 150 3.19 0.42 -5.15
N GLN A 151 1.87 0.49 -5.33
CA GLN A 151 1.25 0.59 -6.65
C GLN A 151 0.34 1.80 -6.78
N GLY A 152 0.47 2.53 -7.90
CA GLY A 152 -0.45 3.59 -8.31
C GLY A 152 -0.41 4.84 -7.43
N ALA A 153 0.65 5.02 -6.63
CA ALA A 153 0.86 6.22 -5.83
C ALA A 153 1.29 7.40 -6.71
N HIS A 154 0.71 8.56 -6.46
CA HIS A 154 0.96 9.82 -7.16
C HIS A 154 1.65 10.82 -6.23
N GLY A 155 2.58 11.61 -6.77
CA GLY A 155 3.29 12.63 -5.99
C GLY A 155 4.07 12.07 -4.80
N ILE A 156 4.79 10.96 -4.98
CA ILE A 156 5.59 10.35 -3.91
C ILE A 156 6.62 11.34 -3.38
N THR A 157 6.67 11.50 -2.06
CA THR A 157 7.62 12.39 -1.38
C THR A 157 8.23 11.77 -0.11
N GLY A 158 9.22 12.47 0.47
CA GLY A 158 9.83 12.08 1.74
C GLY A 158 10.99 11.10 1.57
N THR A 159 11.38 10.46 2.67
CA THR A 159 12.53 9.54 2.71
C THR A 159 12.08 8.13 3.07
N ALA A 160 12.50 7.13 2.29
CA ALA A 160 12.45 5.72 2.68
C ALA A 160 13.87 5.22 2.91
N THR A 161 14.09 4.54 4.03
CA THR A 161 15.29 3.75 4.28
C THR A 161 15.01 2.30 3.90
N SER A 162 16.03 1.58 3.44
CA SER A 162 15.89 0.16 3.18
C SER A 162 17.25 -0.55 3.17
N ALA A 163 17.28 -1.77 3.71
CA ALA A 163 18.32 -2.77 3.54
C ALA A 163 17.99 -3.77 2.41
N GLU A 164 16.71 -3.90 2.06
CA GLU A 164 16.23 -4.70 0.93
C GLU A 164 15.70 -3.81 -0.21
N GLU A 165 15.34 -4.39 -1.34
CA GLU A 165 14.77 -3.62 -2.45
C GLU A 165 13.35 -3.14 -2.12
N ILE A 166 13.05 -1.87 -2.43
CA ILE A 166 11.68 -1.33 -2.41
C ILE A 166 11.12 -1.37 -3.83
N HIS A 167 9.91 -1.87 -4.02
CA HIS A 167 9.28 -1.95 -5.35
C HIS A 167 8.17 -0.91 -5.51
N PHE A 168 8.23 -0.15 -6.60
CA PHE A 168 7.17 0.77 -7.02
C PHE A 168 6.69 0.41 -8.43
N GLU A 169 5.38 0.32 -8.62
CA GLU A 169 4.77 0.01 -9.91
C GLU A 169 3.71 1.07 -10.28
N GLY A 170 3.83 1.64 -11.48
CA GLY A 170 2.86 2.60 -12.00
C GLY A 170 2.71 3.86 -11.14
N CYS A 171 3.78 4.28 -10.48
CA CYS A 171 3.77 5.42 -9.57
C CYS A 171 4.30 6.71 -10.22
N GLU A 172 3.98 7.87 -9.64
CA GLU A 172 4.61 9.15 -9.97
C GLU A 172 5.43 9.66 -8.79
N PHE A 173 6.72 9.87 -9.03
CA PHE A 173 7.63 10.44 -8.06
C PHE A 173 7.74 11.96 -8.18
N GLY A 174 7.53 12.64 -7.05
CA GLY A 174 7.93 14.02 -6.84
C GLY A 174 9.36 14.10 -6.30
N ASN A 175 9.56 14.84 -5.20
CA ASN A 175 10.84 14.91 -4.51
C ASN A 175 10.92 13.83 -3.43
N ALA A 176 11.74 12.81 -3.67
CA ALA A 176 11.87 11.67 -2.77
C ALA A 176 13.33 11.29 -2.53
N THR A 177 13.59 10.69 -1.38
CA THR A 177 14.85 10.01 -1.06
C THR A 177 14.54 8.54 -0.85
N VAL A 178 15.21 7.67 -1.58
CA VAL A 178 14.96 6.24 -1.58
C VAL A 178 16.29 5.50 -1.48
N ALA A 179 16.29 4.41 -0.72
CA ALA A 179 17.36 3.43 -0.72
C ALA A 179 17.22 2.52 -1.96
N LEU A 180 17.64 1.25 -1.86
CA LEU A 180 17.56 0.27 -2.95
C LEU A 180 16.15 0.25 -3.56
N LEU A 181 16.06 0.41 -4.87
CA LEU A 181 14.80 0.68 -5.56
C LEU A 181 14.68 -0.17 -6.82
N HIS A 182 13.49 -0.74 -7.02
CA HIS A 182 12.99 -1.17 -8.31
C HIS A 182 11.73 -0.37 -8.65
N ALA A 183 11.76 0.34 -9.77
CA ALA A 183 10.62 1.10 -10.28
C ALA A 183 10.22 0.58 -11.66
N ASP A 184 8.96 0.15 -11.80
CA ASP A 184 8.36 -0.27 -13.07
C ASP A 184 7.26 0.71 -13.49
N PHE A 185 7.26 1.11 -14.76
CA PHE A 185 6.20 1.95 -15.35
C PHE A 185 5.96 3.28 -14.60
N CYS A 186 6.98 3.80 -13.92
CA CYS A 186 6.87 5.00 -13.11
C CYS A 186 7.21 6.28 -13.90
N SER A 187 6.59 7.39 -13.51
CA SER A 187 6.93 8.73 -13.97
C SER A 187 7.72 9.50 -12.91
N PHE A 188 8.61 10.40 -13.34
CA PHE A 188 9.46 11.17 -12.45
C PHE A 188 9.39 12.66 -12.78
N THR A 189 8.94 13.49 -11.83
CA THR A 189 8.78 14.95 -12.02
C THR A 189 9.72 15.78 -11.15
N GLY A 190 10.32 15.18 -10.12
CA GLY A 190 11.16 15.87 -9.14
C GLY A 190 12.60 15.35 -9.05
N THR A 191 13.22 15.61 -7.89
CA THR A 191 14.54 15.07 -7.54
C THR A 191 14.40 13.77 -6.77
N ILE A 192 15.05 12.72 -7.27
CA ILE A 192 15.13 11.41 -6.64
C ILE A 192 16.53 11.24 -6.06
N THR A 193 16.62 11.19 -4.74
CA THR A 193 17.90 11.00 -4.05
C THR A 193 18.11 9.53 -3.73
N GLN A 194 19.15 8.95 -4.31
CA GLN A 194 19.64 7.60 -4.07
C GLN A 194 20.52 7.62 -2.80
N SER A 195 20.01 7.05 -1.71
CA SER A 195 20.56 7.27 -0.36
C SER A 195 21.52 6.20 0.16
N THR A 196 21.57 5.05 -0.51
CA THR A 196 22.37 3.89 -0.08
C THR A 196 23.19 3.33 -1.26
N ALA A 197 24.35 2.74 -0.97
CA ALA A 197 25.11 1.99 -1.96
C ALA A 197 24.35 0.75 -2.43
N GLY A 198 24.42 0.42 -3.72
CA GLY A 198 23.75 -0.76 -4.29
C GLY A 198 23.05 -0.47 -5.61
N ASP A 199 22.08 -1.32 -5.92
CA ASP A 199 21.41 -1.34 -7.23
C ASP A 199 20.11 -0.52 -7.22
N TYR A 200 19.89 0.19 -8.33
CA TYR A 200 18.70 1.00 -8.60
C TYR A 200 18.19 0.68 -9.99
N ASN A 201 17.02 0.04 -10.07
CA ASN A 201 16.41 -0.47 -11.29
C ASN A 201 15.23 0.41 -11.70
N TYR A 202 15.27 0.97 -12.89
CA TYR A 202 14.22 1.82 -13.47
C TYR A 202 13.81 1.25 -14.82
N HIS A 203 12.70 0.53 -14.86
CA HIS A 203 12.25 -0.22 -16.02
C HIS A 203 10.96 0.37 -16.60
N ASN A 204 10.95 0.61 -17.91
CA ASN A 204 9.81 1.22 -18.62
C ASN A 204 9.34 2.54 -17.98
N CYS A 205 10.27 3.25 -17.35
CA CYS A 205 10.02 4.51 -16.67
C CYS A 205 10.21 5.70 -17.61
N TYR A 206 9.71 6.87 -17.23
CA TYR A 206 9.81 8.06 -18.08
C TYR A 206 9.88 9.37 -17.30
N SER A 207 10.42 10.39 -17.95
CA SER A 207 10.35 11.77 -17.47
C SER A 207 8.91 12.27 -17.51
N GLY A 208 8.40 12.68 -16.36
CA GLY A 208 7.13 13.42 -16.25
C GLY A 208 7.30 14.93 -16.44
N VAL A 209 8.53 15.42 -16.68
CA VAL A 209 8.81 16.85 -16.85
C VAL A 209 8.58 17.27 -18.32
N ALA A 210 7.67 18.21 -18.54
CA ALA A 210 7.32 18.68 -19.87
C ALA A 210 8.43 19.50 -20.55
N GLY A 211 8.50 19.41 -21.88
CA GLY A 211 9.39 20.22 -22.70
C GLY A 211 10.83 19.71 -22.73
N VAL A 212 11.79 20.60 -22.47
CA VAL A 212 13.24 20.26 -22.46
C VAL A 212 13.77 19.98 -21.06
N GLY A 213 12.92 20.03 -20.04
CA GLY A 213 13.30 19.70 -18.67
C GLY A 213 13.45 18.19 -18.45
N SER A 214 13.95 17.84 -17.27
CA SER A 214 14.25 16.48 -16.86
C SER A 214 14.09 16.33 -15.34
N PRO A 215 13.68 15.15 -14.84
CA PRO A 215 13.86 14.79 -13.45
C PRO A 215 15.36 14.71 -13.11
N THR A 216 15.68 14.91 -11.84
CA THR A 216 17.07 14.84 -11.35
C THR A 216 17.26 13.60 -10.49
N PHE A 217 18.20 12.75 -10.87
CA PHE A 217 18.67 11.63 -10.05
C PHE A 217 19.93 12.08 -9.32
N ALA A 218 19.77 12.34 -8.03
CA ALA A 218 20.85 12.75 -7.13
C ALA A 218 21.35 11.54 -6.37
N LYS A 219 22.65 11.48 -6.12
CA LYS A 219 23.26 10.45 -5.29
C LYS A 219 23.85 11.06 -4.02
N THR A 220 23.78 10.32 -2.92
CA THR A 220 24.50 10.66 -1.68
C THR A 220 26.01 10.39 -1.84
N SER A 221 26.84 11.37 -1.47
CA SER A 221 28.31 11.30 -1.62
C SER A 221 28.93 10.12 -0.85
N GLY A 222 30.00 9.53 -1.38
CA GLY A 222 30.81 8.52 -0.69
C GLY A 222 30.25 7.10 -0.73
N GLN A 223 29.24 6.86 -1.57
CA GLN A 223 28.67 5.53 -1.81
C GLN A 223 28.99 5.10 -3.24
N ALA A 224 28.82 3.84 -3.61
CA ALA A 224 28.90 3.40 -5.01
C ALA A 224 27.55 2.83 -5.41
N ILE A 225 27.03 3.24 -6.57
CA ILE A 225 25.74 2.77 -7.07
C ILE A 225 25.89 2.06 -8.42
N THR A 226 24.96 1.15 -8.68
CA THR A 226 24.66 0.64 -10.02
C THR A 226 23.25 1.12 -10.38
N ALA A 227 23.12 2.00 -11.38
CA ALA A 227 21.82 2.48 -11.82
C ALA A 227 21.47 1.99 -13.23
N GLU A 228 20.33 1.35 -13.38
CA GLU A 228 19.87 0.82 -14.66
C GLU A 228 18.56 1.48 -15.08
N PHE A 229 18.62 2.28 -16.15
CA PHE A 229 17.46 2.87 -16.80
C PHE A 229 17.18 2.08 -18.09
N ARG A 230 16.25 1.12 -18.00
CA ARG A 230 15.85 0.24 -19.10
C ARG A 230 14.57 0.74 -19.74
N ASN A 231 14.62 0.97 -21.05
CA ASN A 231 13.49 1.50 -21.81
C ASN A 231 12.95 2.82 -21.24
N TRP A 232 13.87 3.73 -20.90
CA TRP A 232 13.56 5.06 -20.43
C TRP A 232 13.05 5.95 -21.57
N SER A 233 12.10 6.84 -21.28
CA SER A 233 11.66 7.88 -22.22
C SER A 233 11.80 9.29 -21.65
N GLY A 234 12.31 10.21 -22.47
CA GLY A 234 12.46 11.63 -22.11
C GLY A 234 13.82 12.00 -21.51
N GLY A 235 13.95 13.25 -21.05
CA GLY A 235 15.21 13.77 -20.50
C GLY A 235 15.57 13.18 -19.14
N ILE A 236 16.84 13.24 -18.77
CA ILE A 236 17.34 12.79 -17.46
C ILE A 236 18.55 13.61 -17.04
N SER A 237 18.58 14.04 -15.78
CA SER A 237 19.71 14.76 -15.19
C SER A 237 20.27 14.02 -13.99
N PHE A 238 21.58 14.05 -13.84
CA PHE A 238 22.28 13.45 -12.71
C PHE A 238 23.06 14.49 -11.91
N THR A 239 23.25 14.22 -10.62
CA THR A 239 24.14 15.00 -9.77
C THR A 239 24.78 14.14 -8.69
N GLY A 240 26.01 14.48 -8.30
CA GLY A 240 26.75 13.75 -7.26
C GLY A 240 27.36 12.41 -7.73
N LEU A 241 27.47 12.18 -9.03
CA LEU A 241 28.15 11.00 -9.56
C LEU A 241 29.67 11.05 -9.27
N GLU A 242 30.21 9.94 -8.80
CA GLU A 242 31.58 9.79 -8.30
C GLU A 242 32.25 8.53 -8.87
N VAL A 243 33.55 8.38 -8.62
CA VAL A 243 34.28 7.16 -9.02
C VAL A 243 33.68 5.91 -8.37
N GLY A 244 33.52 4.85 -9.15
CA GLY A 244 32.91 3.59 -8.70
C GLY A 244 31.43 3.45 -9.07
N ASP A 245 30.77 4.55 -9.46
CA ASP A 245 29.40 4.47 -9.98
C ASP A 245 29.39 3.86 -11.39
N THR A 246 28.39 3.01 -11.62
CA THR A 246 28.12 2.40 -12.92
C THR A 246 26.68 2.69 -13.31
N MET A 247 26.47 3.12 -14.56
CA MET A 247 25.14 3.42 -15.06
C MET A 247 24.91 2.83 -16.44
N THR A 248 23.70 2.33 -16.68
CA THR A 248 23.21 2.07 -18.03
C THR A 248 21.95 2.89 -18.27
N VAL A 249 21.89 3.65 -19.37
CA VAL A 249 20.68 4.36 -19.80
C VAL A 249 20.32 3.92 -21.21
N SER A 250 19.10 3.41 -21.38
CA SER A 250 18.63 2.87 -22.66
C SER A 250 17.18 3.26 -22.94
N GLY A 251 16.85 3.61 -24.19
CA GLY A 251 15.47 3.90 -24.61
C GLY A 251 15.34 4.97 -25.70
N GLU A 252 14.25 5.74 -25.63
CA GLU A 252 14.00 6.94 -26.44
C GLU A 252 14.30 8.18 -25.59
N LEU A 253 15.57 8.54 -25.57
CA LEU A 253 16.14 9.45 -24.58
C LEU A 253 16.06 10.90 -25.09
N GLY A 254 15.73 11.80 -24.16
CA GLY A 254 15.81 13.25 -24.38
C GLY A 254 17.24 13.76 -24.24
N THR A 255 17.38 14.95 -23.64
CA THR A 255 18.70 15.43 -23.21
C THR A 255 19.14 14.67 -21.95
N ILE A 256 20.35 14.15 -21.99
CA ILE A 256 21.01 13.48 -20.87
C ILE A 256 22.06 14.44 -20.31
N ASP A 257 21.95 14.79 -19.05
CA ASP A 257 22.89 15.66 -18.34
C ASP A 257 23.58 14.85 -17.23
N LEU A 258 24.88 14.61 -17.35
CA LEU A 258 25.64 13.84 -16.35
C LEU A 258 26.11 14.67 -15.15
N GLY A 259 25.86 15.98 -15.11
CA GLY A 259 26.19 16.83 -13.96
C GLY A 259 27.68 17.13 -13.77
N SER A 260 28.51 16.92 -14.79
CA SER A 260 29.97 17.13 -14.80
C SER A 260 30.71 16.38 -13.68
N PRO A 261 30.64 15.05 -13.63
CA PRO A 261 31.32 14.28 -12.58
C PRO A 261 32.81 14.55 -12.58
N GLY A 262 33.37 14.81 -11.40
CA GLY A 262 34.81 14.97 -11.23
C GLY A 262 35.60 13.65 -11.30
N GLY A 263 34.91 12.51 -11.11
CA GLY A 263 35.48 11.17 -11.16
C GLY A 263 35.14 10.40 -12.43
N ALA A 264 35.90 9.35 -12.72
CA ALA A 264 35.68 8.45 -13.86
C ALA A 264 34.50 7.49 -13.59
N VAL A 265 33.28 8.03 -13.70
CA VAL A 265 32.02 7.26 -13.69
C VAL A 265 31.93 6.45 -14.98
N VAL A 266 31.45 5.21 -14.91
CA VAL A 266 31.23 4.37 -16.11
C VAL A 266 29.78 4.49 -16.55
N VAL A 267 29.55 4.99 -17.78
CA VAL A 267 28.21 5.20 -18.32
C VAL A 267 28.07 4.47 -19.65
N GLU A 268 27.09 3.58 -19.74
CA GLU A 268 26.68 2.92 -20.97
C GLU A 268 25.39 3.57 -21.49
N LEU A 269 25.42 4.14 -22.70
CA LEU A 269 24.22 4.66 -23.37
C LEU A 269 23.81 3.76 -24.54
N ARG A 270 22.52 3.46 -24.65
CA ARG A 270 21.95 2.62 -25.73
C ARG A 270 20.66 3.23 -26.27
N GLY A 271 20.35 3.01 -27.53
CA GLY A 271 19.13 3.54 -28.15
C GLY A 271 19.31 4.94 -28.72
N THR A 272 18.21 5.69 -28.86
CA THR A 272 18.25 7.03 -29.48
C THR A 272 18.28 8.10 -28.40
N TYR A 273 19.16 9.10 -28.52
CA TYR A 273 19.25 10.21 -27.56
C TYR A 273 19.31 11.55 -28.28
N LYS A 274 18.75 12.61 -27.69
CA LYS A 274 18.75 13.95 -28.29
C LYS A 274 20.10 14.64 -28.15
N GLU A 275 20.65 14.65 -26.94
CA GLU A 275 21.88 15.36 -26.60
C GLU A 275 22.50 14.75 -25.34
N LEU A 276 23.82 14.74 -25.27
CA LEU A 276 24.58 14.38 -24.07
C LEU A 276 25.41 15.58 -23.63
N THR A 277 25.19 16.05 -22.40
CA THR A 277 25.81 17.27 -21.86
C THR A 277 26.53 17.00 -20.54
N ASN A 278 27.40 17.94 -20.15
CA ASN A 278 28.07 17.95 -18.85
C ASN A 278 28.74 16.61 -18.51
N VAL A 279 29.46 16.02 -19.47
CA VAL A 279 30.05 14.68 -19.30
C VAL A 279 31.19 14.65 -18.27
N GLY A 280 31.81 15.79 -17.97
CA GLY A 280 32.91 15.87 -17.01
C GLY A 280 34.02 14.87 -17.32
N SER A 281 34.39 14.07 -16.32
CA SER A 281 35.39 12.99 -16.44
C SER A 281 34.76 11.60 -16.67
N ALA A 282 33.46 11.52 -16.95
CA ALA A 282 32.79 10.23 -17.18
C ALA A 282 33.37 9.50 -18.39
N ALA A 283 33.53 8.19 -18.25
CA ALA A 283 33.81 7.28 -19.35
C ALA A 283 32.49 6.82 -19.96
N VAL A 284 32.06 7.48 -21.03
CA VAL A 284 30.79 7.18 -21.71
C VAL A 284 31.03 6.26 -22.90
N ASN A 285 30.42 5.08 -22.87
CA ASN A 285 30.32 4.19 -24.02
C ASN A 285 29.03 4.50 -24.81
N LEU A 286 29.21 4.78 -26.10
CA LEU A 286 28.14 5.10 -27.04
C LEU A 286 27.96 4.01 -28.11
N GLU A 287 28.60 2.85 -27.96
CA GLU A 287 28.45 1.75 -28.91
C GLU A 287 26.98 1.29 -28.97
N GLY A 288 26.35 1.47 -30.13
CA GLY A 288 24.93 1.16 -30.33
C GLY A 288 23.96 2.28 -29.91
N ALA A 289 24.46 3.45 -29.50
CA ALA A 289 23.65 4.66 -29.33
C ALA A 289 23.55 5.45 -30.66
N ILE A 290 22.41 6.11 -30.88
CA ILE A 290 22.11 6.93 -32.06
C ILE A 290 21.76 8.34 -31.61
N LEU A 291 22.44 9.36 -32.14
CA LEU A 291 22.08 10.76 -31.88
C LEU A 291 20.86 11.11 -32.75
N GLY A 292 19.77 11.57 -32.15
CA GLY A 292 18.46 11.79 -32.80
C GLY A 292 18.40 12.89 -33.86
N GLY A 293 19.54 13.42 -34.30
CA GLY A 293 19.69 14.34 -35.42
C GLY A 293 20.51 13.78 -36.59
N ASP A 294 21.09 12.58 -36.46
CA ASP A 294 21.81 11.85 -37.51
C ASP A 294 20.86 11.04 -38.40
#